data_AF-A0A852X5B6-F1
#
_entry.id   AF-A0A852X5B6-F1
#
_cell.length_a   1.000
_cell.length_b   1.000
_cell.length_c   1.000
_cell.angle_alpha   90.00
_cell.angle_beta   90.00
_cell.angle_gamma   90.00
#
_symmetry.space_group_name_H-M   'P 1'
#
loop_
_entity.id
_entity.type
_entity.pdbx_description
1 polymer ?
#
loop_
_entity_poly.entity_id
_entity_poly.type
_entity_poly.pdbx_seq_one_letter_code
_entity_poly.pdbx_strand_id
1 'polypeptide(L)'
;MRTTVTFDADTEAHVRRLMDERGLSFTQALNDAIRAGMSPRPPFRTSVRSLGSPRADLDQALQLAGEIEDAGLLRRMRAGQ
;
A
#
# COMPACT_ATOMS: atom_id res chain seq x y z
N MET A 1 33.70 12.15 -7.77
CA MET A 1 33.64 12.35 -9.24
C MET A 1 32.62 13.45 -9.52
N ARG A 2 32.85 14.33 -10.50
CA ARG A 2 31.89 15.36 -10.90
C ARG A 2 31.27 14.97 -12.24
N THR A 3 29.96 14.83 -12.27
CA THR A 3 29.18 14.43 -13.45
C THR A 3 27.99 15.37 -13.57
N THR A 4 27.70 15.80 -14.79
CA THR A 4 26.47 16.54 -15.10
C THR A 4 25.44 15.54 -15.62
N VAL A 5 24.26 15.53 -15.03
CA VAL A 5 23.13 14.67 -15.42
C VAL A 5 21.91 15.55 -15.62
N THR A 6 21.09 15.21 -16.62
CA THR A 6 19.81 15.88 -16.90
C THR A 6 18.68 15.03 -16.33
N PHE A 7 17.71 15.66 -15.66
CA PHE A 7 16.54 14.98 -15.11
C PHE A 7 15.26 15.44 -15.78
N ASP A 8 14.33 14.51 -15.91
CA ASP A 8 12.93 14.82 -16.14
C ASP A 8 12.32 15.45 -14.87
N ALA A 9 11.22 16.19 -15.03
CA ALA A 9 10.62 16.96 -13.95
C ALA A 9 10.17 16.09 -12.74
N ASP A 10 9.73 14.86 -13.01
CA ASP A 10 9.34 13.88 -11.98
C ASP A 10 10.56 13.36 -11.19
N THR A 11 11.66 13.08 -11.89
CA THR A 11 12.91 12.59 -11.32
C THR A 11 13.52 13.65 -10.39
N GLU A 12 13.51 14.92 -10.81
CA GLU A 12 13.93 16.02 -9.94
C GLU A 12 13.07 16.12 -8.68
N ALA A 13 11.75 16.00 -8.80
CA ALA A 13 10.83 16.04 -7.68
C ALA A 13 11.09 14.91 -6.67
N HIS A 14 11.41 13.71 -7.15
CA HIS A 14 11.79 12.58 -6.30
C HIS A 14 13.06 12.85 -5.50
N VAL A 15 14.10 13.41 -6.13
CA VAL A 15 15.35 13.76 -5.44
C VAL A 15 15.12 14.85 -4.40
N ARG A 16 14.38 15.90 -4.73
CA ARG A 16 14.04 16.99 -3.78
C ARG A 16 13.27 16.47 -2.57
N ARG A 17 12.26 15.61 -2.80
CA ARG A 17 11.51 14.98 -1.72
C ARG A 17 12.43 14.17 -0.78
N LEU A 18 13.37 13.41 -1.33
CA LEU A 18 14.32 12.65 -0.54
C LEU A 18 15.25 13.56 0.29
N MET A 19 15.63 14.71 -0.26
CA MET A 19 16.39 15.73 0.48
C MET A 19 15.58 16.27 1.67
N ASP A 20 14.32 16.64 1.45
CA ASP A 20 13.46 17.22 2.48
C ASP A 20 13.14 16.21 3.60
N GLU A 21 12.81 14.96 3.22
CA GLU A 21 12.47 13.91 4.19
C GLU A 21 13.64 13.49 5.08
N ARG A 22 14.88 13.62 4.59
CA ARG A 22 16.07 13.07 5.26
C ARG A 22 17.14 14.12 5.62
N GLY A 23 16.92 15.39 5.29
CA GLY A 23 17.90 16.46 5.52
C GLY A 23 19.20 16.27 4.75
N LEU A 24 19.14 15.71 3.53
CA LEU A 24 20.32 15.37 2.73
C LEU A 24 20.65 16.46 1.71
N SER A 25 21.95 16.59 1.38
CA SER A 25 22.35 17.37 0.20
C SER A 25 21.92 16.67 -1.10
N PHE A 26 21.79 17.42 -2.19
CA PHE A 26 21.42 16.89 -3.50
C PHE A 26 22.31 15.72 -3.95
N THR A 27 23.63 15.85 -3.81
CA THR A 27 24.58 14.79 -4.20
C THR A 27 24.41 13.53 -3.36
N GLN A 28 24.13 13.67 -2.06
CA GLN A 28 23.88 12.52 -1.18
C GLN A 28 22.56 11.84 -1.56
N ALA A 29 21.48 12.62 -1.70
CA ALA A 29 20.17 12.12 -2.10
C ALA A 29 20.22 11.38 -3.45
N LEU A 30 20.90 11.95 -4.45
CA LEU A 30 21.06 11.32 -5.76
C LEU A 30 21.81 9.99 -5.67
N ASN A 31 22.95 9.96 -4.99
CA ASN A 31 23.74 8.74 -4.87
C ASN A 31 22.99 7.65 -4.11
N ASP A 32 22.23 8.01 -3.07
CA ASP A 32 21.44 7.07 -2.29
C ASP A 32 20.25 6.52 -3.10
N ALA A 33 19.58 7.36 -3.90
CA ALA A 33 18.54 6.92 -4.82
C ALA A 33 19.07 5.90 -5.83
N ILE A 34 20.24 6.15 -6.42
CA ILE A 34 20.88 5.23 -7.38
C ILE A 34 21.23 3.91 -6.69
N ARG A 35 21.85 3.94 -5.49
CA ARG A 35 22.17 2.72 -4.71
C ARG A 35 20.93 1.90 -4.37
N ALA A 36 19.84 2.57 -3.98
CA ALA A 36 18.58 1.92 -3.69
C ALA A 36 17.98 1.25 -4.94
N GLY A 37 18.09 1.90 -6.10
CA GLY A 37 17.62 1.35 -7.38
C GLY A 37 18.45 0.18 -7.90
N MET A 38 19.75 0.15 -7.61
CA MET A 38 20.65 -0.97 -8.00
C MET A 38 20.51 -2.20 -7.11
N SER A 39 19.93 -2.05 -5.91
CA SER A 39 19.75 -3.16 -4.99
C SER A 39 18.50 -3.96 -5.40
N PRO A 40 18.63 -5.23 -5.82
CA PRO A 40 17.46 -6.03 -6.19
C PRO A 40 16.56 -6.18 -4.96
N ARG A 41 15.35 -5.62 -5.05
CA ARG A 41 14.34 -5.79 -4.00
C ARG A 41 13.72 -7.18 -4.18
N PRO A 42 13.69 -8.04 -3.16
CA PRO A 42 13.01 -9.32 -3.27
C PRO A 42 11.54 -9.06 -3.64
N PRO A 43 10.93 -9.90 -4.50
CA PRO A 43 9.53 -9.73 -4.87
C PRO A 43 8.67 -9.75 -3.60
N PHE A 44 7.79 -8.75 -3.47
CA PHE A 44 6.85 -8.71 -2.37
C PHE A 44 5.95 -9.95 -2.42
N ARG A 45 5.86 -10.67 -1.30
CA ARG A 45 4.95 -11.81 -1.15
C ARG A 45 4.10 -11.60 0.09
N THR A 46 2.78 -11.62 -0.07
CA THR A 46 1.84 -11.64 1.06
C THR A 46 1.94 -13.00 1.75
N SER A 47 2.30 -13.02 3.03
CA SER A 47 2.36 -14.27 3.80
C SER A 47 0.95 -14.79 4.06
N VAL A 48 0.65 -16.01 3.61
CA VAL A 48 -0.60 -16.70 3.99
C VAL A 48 -0.47 -17.25 5.41
N ARG A 49 -1.56 -17.17 6.17
CA ARG A 49 -1.67 -17.76 7.51
C ARG A 49 -2.88 -18.69 7.52
N SER A 50 -2.70 -19.91 8.03
CA SER A 50 -3.81 -20.85 8.19
C SER A 50 -4.76 -20.31 9.27
N LEU A 51 -6.05 -20.26 8.94
CA LEU A 51 -7.13 -19.97 9.88
C LEU A 51 -7.68 -21.23 10.56
N GLY A 52 -7.09 -22.40 10.26
CA GLY A 52 -7.57 -23.70 10.71
C GLY A 52 -8.77 -24.20 9.90
N SER A 53 -9.35 -25.32 10.34
CA SER A 53 -10.57 -25.87 9.76
C SER A 53 -11.80 -25.10 10.28
N PRO A 54 -12.78 -24.79 9.42
CA PRO A 54 -14.05 -24.19 9.84
C PRO A 54 -14.73 -25.03 10.93
N ARG A 55 -15.24 -24.37 11.98
CA ARG A 55 -16.00 -25.02 13.07
C ARG A 55 -17.51 -25.06 12.83
N ALA A 56 -17.96 -24.35 11.80
CA ALA A 56 -19.35 -24.26 11.38
C ALA A 56 -19.40 -24.22 9.85
N ASP A 57 -20.56 -24.54 9.30
CA ASP A 57 -20.84 -24.36 7.87
C ASP A 57 -20.81 -22.86 7.55
N LEU A 58 -19.77 -22.43 6.84
CA LEU A 58 -19.56 -21.03 6.51
C LEU A 58 -20.53 -20.56 5.43
N ASP A 59 -21.04 -21.45 4.57
CA ASP A 59 -21.96 -21.07 3.51
C ASP A 59 -23.29 -20.64 4.12
N GLN A 60 -23.80 -21.42 5.08
CA GLN A 60 -24.98 -21.03 5.86
C GLN A 60 -24.74 -19.79 6.72
N ALA A 61 -23.56 -19.66 7.33
CA ALA A 61 -23.22 -18.51 8.15
C ALA A 61 -23.15 -17.21 7.32
N LEU A 62 -22.58 -17.27 6.11
CA LEU A 62 -22.49 -16.14 5.20
C LEU A 62 -23.86 -15.74 4.66
N GLN A 63 -24.74 -16.71 4.35
CA GLN A 63 -26.11 -16.42 3.95
C GLN A 63 -26.88 -15.69 5.06
N LEU A 64 -26.84 -16.21 6.30
CA LEU A 64 -27.49 -15.58 7.43
C LEU A 64 -26.94 -14.17 7.72
N ALA A 65 -25.63 -13.99 7.59
CA ALA A 65 -25.01 -12.67 7.77
C ALA A 65 -25.54 -11.65 6.75
N GLY A 66 -25.68 -12.06 5.48
CA GLY A 66 -26.28 -11.23 4.43
C GLY A 66 -27.73 -10.85 4.73
N GLU A 67 -28.57 -11.81 5.13
CA GLU A 67 -29.97 -11.56 5.48
C GLU A 67 -30.12 -10.56 6.65
N ILE A 68 -29.25 -10.66 7.66
CA ILE A 68 -29.22 -9.74 8.80
C ILE A 68 -28.80 -8.33 8.35
N GLU A 69 -27.77 -8.23 7.50
CA GLU A 69 -27.30 -6.96 6.95
C GLU A 69 -28.38 -6.28 6.11
N ASP A 70 -29.02 -7.02 5.21
CA ASP A 70 -30.10 -6.53 4.36
C ASP A 70 -31.29 -6.02 5.17
N ALA A 71 -31.70 -6.78 6.20
CA ALA A 71 -32.77 -6.35 7.11
C ALA A 71 -32.41 -5.05 7.85
N GLY A 72 -31.14 -4.90 8.23
CA GLY A 72 -30.62 -3.68 8.83
C GLY A 72 -30.62 -2.49 7.86
N LEU A 73 -30.19 -2.72 6.62
CA LEU A 73 -30.17 -1.70 5.56
C LEU A 73 -31.60 -1.21 5.25
N LEU A 74 -32.55 -2.12 5.07
CA LEU A 74 -33.96 -1.79 4.84
C LEU A 74 -34.56 -0.97 5.99
N ARG A 75 -34.17 -1.26 7.24
CA ARG A 75 -34.61 -0.49 8.41
C ARG A 75 -34.08 0.95 8.36
N ARG A 76 -32.81 1.15 8.02
CA ARG A 76 -32.20 2.49 7.89
C ARG A 76 -32.84 3.29 6.76
N MET A 77 -33.04 2.68 5.59
CA MET A 77 -33.71 3.31 4.44
C MET A 77 -35.14 3.77 4.80
N ARG A 78 -35.90 2.94 5.52
CA ARG A 78 -37.25 3.30 6.00
C ARG A 78 -37.24 4.41 7.05
N ALA A 79 -36.16 4.55 7.80
CA ALA A 79 -35.95 5.63 8.77
C ALA A 79 -35.39 6.93 8.14
N GLY A 80 -35.12 6.96 6.83
CA GLY A 80 -34.56 8.11 6.14
C GLY A 80 -33.11 8.42 6.50
N GLN A 81 -32.36 7.44 6.99
CA GLN A 81 -30.92 7.53 7.30
C GLN A 81 -30.06 6.88 6.21
#